data_AF-A0A957THZ2-F1
#
_entry.id   AF-A0A957THZ2-F1
#
_cell.length_a   1.000
_cell.length_b   1.000
_cell.length_c   1.000
_cell.angle_alpha   90.00
_cell.angle_beta   90.00
_cell.angle_gamma   90.00
#
_symmetry.space_group_name_H-M   'P 1'
#
loop_
_entity.id
_entity.type
_entity.pdbx_description
1 polymer ?
#
loop_
_entity_poly.entity_id
_entity_poly.type
_entity_poly.pdbx_seq_one_letter_code
_entity_poly.pdbx_strand_id
1 'polypeptide(L)' 'MLSRSPFQRYGSPEEVAQLMLFLASDESSYCSGGVYMVDGAWTT' A
#
# COMPACT_ATOMS: atom_id res chain seq x y z
N MET A 1 10.56 -13.66 9.34
CA MET A 1 9.43 -12.80 8.91
C MET A 1 9.65 -12.33 7.48
N LEU A 2 10.64 -11.48 7.20
CA LEU A 2 10.96 -10.98 5.84
C LEU A 2 10.91 -12.00 4.69
N SER A 3 11.33 -13.25 4.91
CA SER A 3 11.31 -14.31 3.90
C SER A 3 9.94 -14.60 3.28
N ARG A 4 8.84 -14.24 3.96
CA ARG A 4 7.47 -14.40 3.42
C ARG A 4 7.00 -13.24 2.55
N SER A 5 7.59 -12.04 2.66
CA SER A 5 7.26 -10.93 1.76
C SER A 5 8.02 -11.08 0.45
N PRO A 6 7.35 -11.12 -0.71
CA PRO A 6 8.04 -11.11 -2.00
C PRO A 6 9.05 -9.96 -2.17
N PHE A 7 8.86 -8.85 -1.47
CA PHE A 7 9.71 -7.66 -1.57
C PHE A 7 10.99 -7.76 -0.73
N GLN A 8 11.08 -8.73 0.20
CA GLN A 8 12.27 -9.03 1.02
C GLN A 8 12.85 -7.81 1.78
N ARG A 9 12.01 -6.81 2.05
CA ARG A 9 12.35 -5.64 2.87
C ARG A 9 11.13 -5.13 3.60
N TYR A 10 11.35 -4.32 4.62
CA TYR A 10 10.27 -3.52 5.20
C TYR A 10 9.94 -2.33 4.28
N GLY A 11 8.68 -1.95 4.29
CA GLY A 11 8.24 -0.69 3.70
C GLY A 11 8.71 0.50 4.52
N SER A 12 8.85 1.66 3.87
CA SER A 12 9.06 2.93 4.57
C SER A 12 7.71 3.61 4.87
N PRO A 13 7.64 4.51 5.87
CA PRO A 13 6.42 5.28 6.14
C PRO A 13 5.93 6.07 4.92
N GLU A 14 6.84 6.53 4.07
CA GLU A 14 6.52 7.29 2.86
C GLU A 14 5.75 6.46 1.85
N GLU A 15 5.99 5.14 1.76
CA GLU A 15 5.25 4.26 0.86
C GLU A 15 3.76 4.15 1.24
N VAL A 16 3.46 4.16 2.55
CA VAL A 16 2.08 4.25 3.04
C VAL A 16 1.50 5.64 2.75
N ALA A 17 2.28 6.70 3.01
CA ALA A 17 1.83 8.07 2.79
C ALA A 17 1.50 8.37 1.33
N GLN A 18 2.24 7.80 0.37
CA GLN A 18 1.97 7.97 -1.06
C GLN A 18 0.64 7.33 -1.49
N LEU A 19 0.29 6.14 -0.96
CA LEU A 19 -1.03 5.56 -1.20
C LEU A 19 -2.13 6.45 -0.61
N MET A 20 -1.95 6.95 0.62
CA MET A 20 -2.93 7.83 1.26
C MET A 20 -3.09 9.14 0.49
N LEU A 21 -2.00 9.69 -0.04
CA LEU A 21 -2.02 10.89 -0.88
C LEU A 21 -2.84 10.65 -2.15
N PHE A 22 -2.64 9.53 -2.84
CA PHE A 22 -3.46 9.14 -3.99
C PHE A 22 -4.94 8.99 -3.62
N LEU A 23 -5.26 8.27 -2.54
CA LEU A 23 -6.64 8.06 -2.10
C LEU A 23 -7.33 9.34 -1.60
N ALA A 24 -6.57 10.36 -1.21
CA ALA A 24 -7.09 11.65 -0.79
C ALA A 24 -7.24 12.64 -1.96
N SER A 25 -6.74 12.29 -3.15
CA SER A 25 -6.72 13.19 -4.31
C SER A 25 -7.82 12.84 -5.33
N ASP A 26 -8.08 13.78 -6.25
CA ASP A 26 -9.11 13.64 -7.30
C ASP A 26 -8.80 12.49 -8.27
N GLU A 27 -7.53 12.08 -8.39
CA GLU A 27 -7.07 10.94 -9.17
C GLU A 27 -7.71 9.62 -8.71
N SER A 28 -8.16 9.54 -7.46
CA SER A 28 -8.88 8.38 -6.92
C SER A 28 -10.41 8.52 -6.96
N SER A 29 -10.95 9.44 -7.76
CA SER A 29 -12.39 9.77 -7.83
C SER A 29 -13.37 8.60 -8.03
N TYR A 30 -12.90 7.43 -8.46
CA TYR A 30 -13.71 6.21 -8.62
C TYR A 30 -13.25 5.03 -7.75
N CYS A 31 -12.36 5.27 -6.79
CA CYS A 31 -11.89 4.31 -5.80
C CYS A 31 -12.70 4.48 -4.51
N SER A 32 -13.66 3.58 -4.26
CA SER A 32 -14.47 3.61 -3.04
C SER A 32 -14.78 2.21 -2.53
N GLY A 33 -14.89 2.06 -1.20
CA GLY A 33 -15.17 0.79 -0.52
C GLY A 33 -14.06 -0.27 -0.60
N GLY A 34 -12.91 0.06 -1.17
CA GLY A 34 -11.77 -0.84 -1.32
C GLY A 34 -10.90 -0.95 -0.07
N VAL A 35 -10.25 -2.10 0.09
CA VAL A 35 -9.15 -2.30 1.04
C VAL A 35 -7.85 -2.39 0.25
N TYR A 36 -6.93 -1.47 0.51
CA TYR A 36 -5.66 -1.36 -0.20
C TYR A 36 -4.51 -1.73 0.73
N MET A 37 -3.78 -2.81 0.42
CA MET A 37 -2.69 -3.32 1.25
C MET A 37 -1.34 -2.71 0.84
N VAL A 38 -0.59 -2.20 1.83
CA VAL A 38 0.80 -1.73 1.66
C VAL A 38 1.70 -2.58 2.55
N ASP A 39 1.86 -3.85 2.19
CA ASP A 39 2.51 -4.87 3.02
C ASP A 39 3.63 -5.63 2.31
N GLY A 40 4.03 -5.17 1.13
CA GLY A 40 5.03 -5.86 0.30
C GLY A 40 4.57 -7.24 -0.16
N ALA A 41 3.27 -7.38 -0.48
CA ALA A 41 2.61 -8.61 -0.90
C ALA A 41 2.65 -9.73 0.15
N TRP A 42 2.64 -9.37 1.43
CA TRP A 42 2.66 -10.32 2.54
C TRP A 42 1.36 -11.12 2.65
N THR A 43 0.22 -10.49 2.36
CA THR A 43 -1.13 -11.07 2.53
C THR A 43 -1.60 -11.87 1.32
N THR A 44 -0.75 -12.02 0.29
CA THR A 44 -1.06 -12.72 -0.98
C THR A 44 -0.61 -14.18 -0.95
#